data_AF-A0A5B0DGH1-F1
#
_entry.id   AF-A0A5B0DGH1-F1
#
_cell.length_a   1.000
_cell.length_b   1.000
_cell.length_c   1.000
_cell.angle_alpha   90.00
_cell.angle_beta   90.00
_cell.angle_gamma   90.00
#
_symmetry.space_group_name_H-M   'P 1'
#
loop_
_entity.id
_entity.type
_entity.pdbx_description
1 polymer ?
#
loop_
_entity_poly.entity_id
_entity_poly.type
_entity_poly.pdbx_seq_one_letter_code
_entity_poly.pdbx_strand_id
1 'polypeptide(L)'
;MVKKTFYHHSTADDNLFLPTSYIELSEEMKEYDLELHRIARRGSFGINGKCVLTQLGEWPHEVVMDAVNSIRKHIERLGMDFEFENSNYSVVRLAVDLNNKYQYFYWKYYKTHMTDDHTVVELDRASI
;
A
#
# COMPACT_ATOMS: atom_id res chain seq x y z
N MET A 1 6.65 -34.92 32.74
CA MET A 1 5.29 -34.74 32.19
C MET A 1 5.41 -34.36 30.72
N VAL A 2 4.93 -35.20 29.81
CA VAL A 2 4.84 -34.87 28.39
C VAL A 2 3.59 -34.01 28.20
N LYS A 3 3.75 -32.72 27.86
CA LYS A 3 2.61 -31.85 27.52
C LYS A 3 1.94 -32.40 26.25
N LYS A 4 0.71 -32.91 26.37
CA LYS A 4 -0.15 -33.23 25.23
C LYS A 4 -0.66 -31.92 24.64
N THR A 5 0.09 -31.36 23.71
CA THR A 5 -0.35 -30.17 22.95
C THR A 5 -1.05 -30.67 21.70
N PHE A 6 -2.32 -30.30 21.52
CA PHE A 6 -3.07 -30.57 20.29
C PHE A 6 -3.00 -29.32 19.42
N TYR A 7 -2.69 -29.51 18.14
CA TYR A 7 -2.64 -28.45 17.14
C TYR A 7 -3.74 -28.70 16.11
N HIS A 8 -4.53 -27.68 15.82
CA HIS A 8 -5.55 -27.70 14.79
C HIS A 8 -5.34 -26.46 13.91
N HIS A 9 -5.24 -26.68 12.60
CA HIS A 9 -5.17 -25.64 11.59
C HIS A 9 -6.43 -25.74 10.74
N SER A 10 -7.19 -24.64 10.70
CA SER A 10 -8.38 -24.50 9.88
C SER A 10 -8.22 -23.36 8.88
N THR A 11 -8.95 -23.47 7.79
CA THR A 11 -9.04 -22.49 6.71
C THR A 11 -10.48 -22.06 6.53
N ALA A 12 -10.73 -21.10 5.63
CA ALA A 12 -12.09 -20.67 5.28
C ALA A 12 -12.96 -21.83 4.76
N ASP A 13 -12.35 -22.86 4.16
CA ASP A 13 -13.05 -24.03 3.60
C ASP A 13 -13.67 -24.93 4.70
N ASP A 14 -13.18 -24.84 5.93
CA ASP A 14 -13.67 -25.65 7.06
C ASP A 14 -14.94 -25.04 7.70
N ASN A 15 -15.35 -23.85 7.29
CA ASN A 15 -16.52 -23.16 7.83
C ASN A 15 -17.75 -23.33 6.92
N LEU A 16 -18.71 -24.15 7.36
CA LEU A 16 -19.95 -24.42 6.64
C LEU A 16 -20.85 -23.17 6.44
N PHE A 17 -20.68 -22.13 7.25
CA PHE A 17 -21.50 -20.92 7.21
C PHE A 17 -20.90 -19.82 6.34
N LEU A 18 -19.69 -20.03 5.80
CA LEU A 18 -19.01 -19.06 4.95
C LEU A 18 -19.59 -19.11 3.52
N PRO A 19 -20.08 -17.97 2.96
CA PRO A 19 -20.55 -17.95 1.58
C PRO A 19 -19.44 -18.28 0.59
N THR A 20 -19.77 -19.02 -0.48
CA THR A 20 -18.80 -19.37 -1.55
C THR A 20 -18.13 -18.15 -2.14
N SER A 21 -18.86 -17.05 -2.32
CA SER A 21 -18.32 -15.79 -2.85
C SER A 21 -17.21 -15.18 -1.98
N TYR A 22 -17.21 -15.44 -0.67
CA TYR A 22 -16.13 -14.99 0.21
C TYR A 22 -14.85 -15.81 -0.02
N ILE A 23 -15.00 -17.12 -0.25
CA ILE A 23 -13.88 -18.02 -0.53
C ILE A 23 -13.24 -17.64 -1.87
N GLU A 24 -14.07 -17.35 -2.88
CA GLU A 24 -13.64 -16.88 -4.20
C GLU A 24 -12.88 -15.55 -4.09
N LEU A 25 -13.45 -14.54 -3.42
CA LEU A 25 -12.79 -13.26 -3.19
C LEU A 25 -11.45 -13.42 -2.46
N SER A 26 -11.40 -14.30 -1.46
CA SER A 26 -10.16 -14.58 -0.73
C SER A 26 -9.11 -15.27 -1.60
N GLU A 27 -9.51 -16.00 -2.64
CA GLU A 27 -8.62 -16.63 -3.61
C GLU A 27 -8.12 -15.64 -4.68
N GLU A 28 -8.98 -14.71 -5.13
CA GLU A 28 -8.62 -13.61 -6.04
C GLU A 28 -7.55 -12.67 -5.47
N MET A 29 -7.43 -12.60 -4.14
CA MET A 29 -6.43 -11.78 -3.45
C MET A 29 -4.98 -12.05 -3.88
N LYS A 30 -4.68 -13.25 -4.36
CA LYS A 30 -3.33 -13.58 -4.87
C LYS A 30 -2.87 -12.68 -6.02
N GLU A 31 -3.82 -12.09 -6.76
CA GLU A 31 -3.54 -11.23 -7.91
C GLU A 31 -3.01 -9.84 -7.51
N TYR A 32 -3.28 -9.39 -6.28
CA TYR A 32 -2.89 -8.05 -5.81
C TYR A 32 -2.15 -8.02 -4.47
N ASP A 33 -2.28 -9.05 -3.62
CA ASP A 33 -1.59 -9.16 -2.34
C ASP A 33 -1.31 -10.64 -2.00
N LEU A 34 -0.23 -11.16 -2.57
CA LEU A 34 0.19 -12.55 -2.39
C LEU A 34 0.52 -12.90 -0.93
N GLU A 35 1.04 -11.94 -0.16
CA GLU A 35 1.41 -12.17 1.24
C GLU A 35 0.15 -12.26 2.12
N LEU A 36 -0.81 -11.37 1.91
CA LEU A 36 -2.08 -11.44 2.61
C LEU A 36 -2.87 -12.69 2.19
N HIS A 37 -2.83 -13.10 0.92
CA HIS A 37 -3.37 -14.39 0.48
C HIS A 37 -2.74 -15.56 1.24
N ARG A 38 -1.41 -15.61 1.30
CA ARG A 38 -0.67 -16.68 2.02
C ARG A 38 -1.11 -16.80 3.48
N ILE A 39 -1.33 -15.68 4.17
CA ILE A 39 -1.70 -15.67 5.58
C ILE A 39 -3.21 -15.89 5.75
N ALA A 40 -4.05 -15.03 5.17
CA ALA A 40 -5.48 -15.01 5.44
C ALA A 40 -6.24 -16.14 4.73
N ARG A 41 -5.85 -16.53 3.51
CA ARG A 41 -6.52 -17.61 2.77
C ARG A 41 -5.99 -18.99 3.13
N ARG A 42 -4.67 -19.11 3.34
CA ARG A 42 -3.99 -20.41 3.54
C ARG A 42 -3.53 -20.68 4.98
N GLY A 43 -3.62 -19.72 5.90
CA GLY A 43 -3.12 -19.86 7.27
C GLY A 43 -1.61 -20.12 7.34
N SER A 44 -0.86 -19.78 6.29
CA SER A 44 0.55 -20.12 6.13
C SER A 44 1.46 -19.01 6.67
N PHE A 45 1.60 -18.97 7.99
CA PHE A 45 2.47 -18.01 8.67
C PHE A 45 3.96 -18.28 8.41
N GLY A 46 4.75 -17.22 8.32
CA GLY A 46 6.20 -17.30 8.16
C GLY A 46 6.82 -15.92 7.98
N ILE A 47 8.13 -15.87 7.75
CA ILE A 47 8.84 -14.61 7.52
C ILE A 47 8.45 -13.99 6.16
N ASN A 48 8.15 -12.70 6.12
CA ASN A 48 7.84 -11.96 4.88
C ASN A 48 9.10 -11.45 4.15
N GLY A 49 10.29 -11.71 4.68
CA GLY A 49 11.54 -11.18 4.15
C GLY A 49 11.74 -9.69 4.49
N LYS A 50 12.53 -8.98 3.67
CA LYS A 50 12.94 -7.58 3.92
C LYS A 50 12.00 -6.55 3.29
N CYS A 51 11.27 -6.92 2.24
CA CYS A 51 10.31 -6.04 1.56
C CYS A 51 8.93 -6.19 2.20
N VAL A 52 8.39 -5.10 2.74
CA VAL A 52 7.09 -5.09 3.45
C VAL A 52 5.94 -4.78 2.50
N LEU A 53 6.15 -3.89 1.51
CA LEU A 53 5.15 -3.44 0.54
C LEU A 53 5.41 -4.05 -0.83
N THR A 54 5.11 -5.34 -0.99
CA THR A 54 5.37 -6.10 -2.23
C THR A 54 4.47 -5.71 -3.40
N GLN A 55 3.33 -5.07 -3.12
CA GLN A 55 2.38 -4.54 -4.11
C GLN A 55 2.85 -3.24 -4.78
N LEU A 56 3.91 -2.60 -4.26
CA LEU A 56 4.43 -1.36 -4.83
C LEU A 56 5.29 -1.67 -6.07
N GLY A 57 4.92 -1.07 -7.20
CA GLY A 57 5.67 -1.15 -8.45
C GLY A 57 6.25 0.21 -8.86
N GLU A 58 7.38 0.18 -9.57
CA GLU A 58 8.00 1.37 -10.15
C GLU A 58 7.77 1.42 -11.67
N TRP A 59 7.17 2.50 -12.15
CA TRP A 59 6.96 2.76 -13.58
C TRP A 59 7.66 4.06 -14.00
N PRO A 60 8.02 4.24 -15.28
CA PRO A 60 8.54 5.50 -15.78
C PRO A 60 7.55 6.65 -15.52
N HIS A 61 8.08 7.83 -15.15
CA HIS A 61 7.25 8.97 -14.77
C HIS A 61 6.20 9.34 -15.83
N GLU A 62 6.59 9.38 -17.10
CA GLU A 62 5.67 9.70 -18.21
C GLU A 62 4.50 8.71 -18.29
N VAL A 63 4.78 7.41 -18.10
CA VAL A 63 3.74 6.35 -18.09
C VAL A 63 2.79 6.51 -16.91
N VAL A 64 3.31 6.90 -15.74
CA VAL A 64 2.47 7.20 -14.57
C VAL A 64 1.59 8.41 -14.85
N MET A 65 2.15 9.48 -15.42
CA MET A 65 1.39 10.69 -15.74
C MET A 65 0.32 10.42 -16.80
N ASP A 66 0.62 9.64 -17.83
CA ASP A 66 -0.35 9.21 -18.84
C ASP A 66 -1.47 8.39 -18.22
N ALA A 67 -1.15 7.45 -17.33
CA ALA A 67 -2.14 6.69 -16.58
C ALA A 67 -3.05 7.61 -15.76
N VAL A 68 -2.48 8.54 -15.00
CA VAL A 68 -3.24 9.52 -14.20
C VAL A 68 -4.15 10.38 -15.08
N ASN A 69 -3.62 10.95 -16.16
CA ASN A 69 -4.34 11.83 -17.08
C ASN A 69 -5.48 11.10 -17.83
N SER A 70 -5.37 9.79 -18.00
CA SER A 70 -6.43 8.97 -18.62
C SER A 70 -7.64 8.74 -17.70
N ILE A 71 -7.50 8.95 -16.39
CA ILE A 71 -8.57 8.72 -15.43
C ILE A 71 -9.55 9.91 -15.48
N ARG A 72 -10.77 9.67 -15.98
CA ARG A 72 -11.81 10.70 -16.11
C ARG A 72 -12.08 11.48 -14.82
N LYS A 73 -12.02 10.81 -13.66
CA LYS A 73 -12.27 11.37 -12.33
C LYS A 73 -11.39 10.65 -11.30
N HIS A 74 -10.12 11.02 -11.22
CA HIS A 74 -9.26 10.58 -10.13
C HIS A 74 -9.50 11.43 -8.88
N ILE A 75 -9.08 10.90 -7.74
CA ILE A 75 -9.02 11.64 -6.49
C ILE A 75 -7.56 12.00 -6.21
N GLU A 76 -7.27 13.28 -6.03
CA GLU A 76 -5.94 13.74 -5.63
C GLU A 76 -5.80 13.74 -4.11
N ARG A 77 -4.65 13.29 -3.65
CA ARG A 77 -4.27 13.26 -2.24
C ARG A 77 -2.82 13.66 -2.07
N LEU A 78 -2.53 14.16 -0.88
CA LEU A 78 -1.18 14.44 -0.41
C LEU A 78 -0.90 13.53 0.78
N GLY A 79 0.26 12.87 0.75
CA GLY A 79 0.83 12.22 1.92
C GLY A 79 1.96 13.09 2.44
N MET A 80 2.04 13.28 3.74
CA MET A 80 3.12 14.02 4.39
C MET A 80 3.62 13.23 5.59
N ASP A 81 4.93 13.09 5.68
CA ASP A 81 5.61 12.63 6.89
C ASP A 81 6.33 13.82 7.52
N PHE A 82 5.97 14.10 8.78
CA PHE A 82 6.43 15.25 9.53
C PHE A 82 7.06 14.79 10.85
N GLU A 83 8.28 15.26 11.11
CA GLU A 83 9.00 14.99 12.34
C GLU A 83 9.91 16.19 12.65
N PHE A 84 10.42 16.34 13.89
CA PHE A 84 11.13 17.54 14.37
C PHE A 84 12.68 17.50 14.24
N GLU A 85 13.30 18.71 14.20
CA GLU A 85 14.71 19.17 14.26
C GLU A 85 15.84 18.32 13.61
N ASN A 86 15.86 17.00 13.77
CA ASN A 86 16.88 16.09 13.18
C ASN A 86 16.31 15.17 12.10
N SER A 87 15.14 15.49 11.59
CA SER A 87 14.30 14.62 10.77
C SER A 87 14.28 15.00 9.29
N ASN A 88 13.68 14.10 8.53
CA ASN A 88 13.44 14.25 7.11
C ASN A 88 11.98 14.67 6.88
N TYR A 89 11.77 15.73 6.11
CA TYR A 89 10.45 16.08 5.58
C TYR A 89 10.22 15.30 4.31
N SER A 90 9.07 14.64 4.20
CA SER A 90 8.64 14.03 2.94
C SER A 90 7.20 14.39 2.61
N VAL A 91 6.97 14.78 1.37
CA VAL A 91 5.63 15.02 0.83
C VAL A 91 5.52 14.25 -0.47
N VAL A 92 4.39 13.56 -0.66
CA VAL A 92 4.07 12.86 -1.89
C VAL A 92 2.73 13.33 -2.41
N ARG A 93 2.62 13.50 -3.72
CA ARG A 93 1.33 13.67 -4.40
C ARG A 93 0.94 12.36 -5.04
N LEU A 94 -0.32 12.00 -4.88
CA LEU A 94 -0.85 10.79 -5.46
C LEU A 94 -2.25 10.98 -6.04
N ALA A 95 -2.55 10.20 -7.07
CA ALA A 95 -3.87 10.08 -7.67
C ALA A 95 -4.43 8.68 -7.36
N VAL A 96 -5.68 8.63 -6.91
CA VAL A 96 -6.40 7.39 -6.66
C VAL A 96 -7.35 7.12 -7.81
N ASP A 97 -7.16 5.99 -8.47
CA ASP A 97 -8.09 5.45 -9.46
C ASP A 97 -9.15 4.59 -8.75
N LEU A 98 -10.36 5.11 -8.68
CA LEU A 98 -11.47 4.39 -8.06
C LEU A 98 -12.01 3.23 -8.90
N ASN A 99 -11.72 3.19 -10.20
CA ASN A 99 -12.19 2.12 -11.09
C ASN A 99 -11.24 0.93 -11.01
N ASN A 100 -9.96 1.18 -11.25
CA ASN A 100 -8.94 0.13 -11.30
C ASN A 100 -8.30 -0.16 -9.93
N LYS A 101 -8.64 0.64 -8.90
CA LYS A 101 -8.16 0.51 -7.50
C LYS A 101 -6.64 0.68 -7.34
N TYR A 102 -6.03 1.48 -8.22
CA TYR A 102 -4.61 1.85 -8.12
C TYR A 102 -4.40 3.19 -7.41
N GLN A 103 -3.24 3.31 -6.77
CA GLN A 103 -2.71 4.57 -6.24
C GLN A 103 -1.43 4.91 -7.00
N TYR A 104 -1.42 6.03 -7.71
CA TYR A 104 -0.29 6.50 -8.49
C TYR A 104 0.45 7.59 -7.73
N PHE A 105 1.67 7.32 -7.28
CA PHE A 105 2.57 8.31 -6.69
C PHE A 105 3.40 8.93 -7.81
N TYR A 106 3.12 10.18 -8.17
CA TYR A 106 3.71 10.82 -9.35
C TYR A 106 4.69 11.95 -9.02
N TRP A 107 4.69 12.43 -7.78
CA TRP A 107 5.59 13.48 -7.34
C TRP A 107 5.97 13.28 -5.88
N LYS A 108 7.23 13.55 -5.55
CA LYS A 108 7.78 13.47 -4.21
C LYS A 108 8.69 14.66 -3.96
N TYR A 109 8.54 15.25 -2.78
CA TYR A 109 9.51 16.15 -2.17
C TYR A 109 10.13 15.45 -0.96
N TYR A 110 11.45 15.58 -0.83
CA TYR A 110 12.18 15.04 0.31
C TYR A 110 13.34 15.97 0.66
N LYS A 111 13.40 16.41 1.91
CA LYS A 111 14.45 17.31 2.38
C LYS A 111 14.71 17.16 3.86
N THR A 112 15.95 17.33 4.26
CA THR A 112 16.40 17.18 5.66
C THR A 112 16.70 18.55 6.26
N HIS A 113 16.61 18.67 7.59
CA HIS A 113 16.97 19.88 8.33
C HIS A 113 16.27 21.17 7.85
N MET A 114 14.97 21.07 7.55
CA MET A 114 14.15 22.22 7.17
C MET A 114 13.29 22.68 8.35
N THR A 115 13.03 23.98 8.42
CA THR A 115 12.00 24.55 9.27
C THR A 115 10.67 24.66 8.49
N ASP A 116 9.56 24.76 9.21
CA ASP A 116 8.23 24.79 8.63
C ASP A 116 8.04 25.96 7.64
N ASP A 117 8.52 27.15 8.00
CA ASP A 117 8.41 28.36 7.18
C ASP A 117 9.17 28.23 5.84
N HIS A 118 10.34 27.62 5.85
CA HIS A 118 11.08 27.33 4.62
C HIS A 118 10.41 26.22 3.80
N THR A 119 9.87 25.20 4.46
CA THR A 119 9.18 24.08 3.78
C THR A 119 7.96 24.56 3.00
N VAL A 120 7.16 25.45 3.59
CA VAL A 120 5.99 26.04 2.92
C VAL A 120 6.39 26.78 1.63
N VAL A 121 7.44 27.60 1.69
CA VAL A 121 7.91 28.36 0.51
C VAL A 121 8.38 27.44 -0.61
N GLU A 122 9.05 26.33 -0.30
CA GLU A 122 9.50 25.38 -1.31
C GLU A 122 8.36 24.58 -1.92
N LEU A 123 7.39 24.15 -1.11
CA LEU A 123 6.21 23.45 -1.62
C LEU A 123 5.36 24.35 -2.52
N ASP A 124 5.25 25.65 -2.20
CA ASP A 124 4.57 26.63 -3.05
C ASP A 124 5.26 26.76 -4.43
N ARG A 125 6.59 26.89 -4.44
CA ARG A 125 7.38 26.92 -5.68
C ARG A 125 7.30 25.63 -6.50
N ALA A 126 7.16 24.48 -5.84
CA ALA A 126 7.03 23.18 -6.50
C ALA A 126 5.57 22.83 -6.88
N SER A 127 4.62 23.74 -6.61
CA SER A 127 3.22 23.63 -7.04
C SER A 127 2.96 24.30 -8.41
N ILE A 128 4.03 24.73 -9.09
CA ILE A 128 4.02 25.27 -10.47
C ILE A 128 4.26 24.14 -11.48
#